data_AF-A0A3L8C6Q6-F1
#
_entry.id   AF-A0A3L8C6Q6-F1
#
_cell.length_a   1.000
_cell.length_b   1.000
_cell.length_c   1.000
_cell.angle_alpha   90.00
_cell.angle_beta   90.00
_cell.angle_gamma   90.00
#
_symmetry.space_group_name_H-M   'P 1'
#
loop_
_entity.id
_entity.type
_entity.pdbx_description
1 polymer ?
#
loop_
_entity_poly.entity_id
_entity_poly.type
_entity_poly.pdbx_seq_one_letter_code
_entity_poly.pdbx_strand_id
1 'polypeptide(L)'
;MLNILQIWRNGFMTLRLLFNVCLLLIVVNQAHAGKLYKIVDAEGNVTFSQFPPAPQPEADQQGVTVNEMSVSGESASQVRLVGNNQYCGEIRLPSLNPKEPEGYLELDELRQAWQNEMEGDTDLNNVRFRMYMGRYNLSRDPSEAGQRKRDLQCAIEWVDKQQGDVAKVRDSLNQEAAKLNQQIVRLKAKRDKQCGSEPYRDPHQPASTALWERWSDCYYQYQDELYELEYKVSEIPGQ
;
A
#
# COMPACT_ATOMS: atom_id res chain seq x y z
N MET A 1 13.99 -61.82 23.57
CA MET A 1 13.72 -60.74 22.59
C MET A 1 12.28 -60.26 22.72
N LEU A 2 12.00 -59.37 23.69
CA LEU A 2 10.73 -58.64 23.82
C LEU A 2 10.93 -57.65 24.97
N ASN A 3 11.44 -56.44 24.68
CA ASN A 3 11.29 -55.29 25.60
C ASN A 3 11.74 -53.93 25.05
N ILE A 4 12.28 -53.86 23.83
CA ILE A 4 12.77 -52.57 23.29
C ILE A 4 11.66 -51.81 22.53
N LEU A 5 10.66 -52.51 21.97
CA LEU A 5 9.60 -51.88 21.17
C LEU A 5 8.49 -51.17 21.97
N GLN A 6 8.29 -51.48 23.25
CA GLN A 6 7.25 -50.81 24.05
C GLN A 6 7.69 -49.44 24.61
N ILE A 7 9.00 -49.22 24.78
CA ILE A 7 9.53 -47.97 25.34
C ILE A 7 9.41 -46.81 24.33
N TRP A 8 9.59 -47.10 23.03
CA TRP A 8 9.50 -46.10 21.96
C TRP A 8 8.07 -45.59 21.69
N ARG A 9 7.06 -46.43 21.95
CA ARG A 9 5.66 -46.08 21.67
C ARG A 9 5.07 -45.13 22.72
N ASN A 10 5.54 -45.22 23.97
CA ASN A 10 5.06 -44.37 25.07
C ASN A 10 5.76 -42.99 25.12
N GLY A 11 7.05 -42.91 24.73
CA GLY A 11 7.77 -41.63 24.68
C GLY A 11 7.28 -40.67 23.60
N PHE A 12 6.80 -41.19 22.47
CA PHE A 12 6.27 -40.37 21.38
C PHE A 12 4.89 -39.78 21.70
N MET A 13 4.10 -40.46 22.54
CA MET A 13 2.77 -40.03 22.96
C MET A 13 2.84 -38.93 24.03
N THR A 14 3.79 -39.00 24.96
CA THR A 14 3.99 -37.98 26.00
C THR A 14 4.56 -36.67 25.45
N LEU A 15 5.46 -36.75 24.45
CA LEU A 15 6.03 -35.56 23.79
C LEU A 15 4.96 -34.77 23.00
N ARG A 16 4.02 -35.46 22.34
CA ARG A 16 2.89 -34.83 21.64
C ARG A 16 1.88 -34.19 22.61
N LEU A 17 1.68 -34.78 23.78
CA LEU A 17 0.79 -34.26 24.81
C LEU A 17 1.39 -32.99 25.46
N LEU A 18 2.69 -32.99 25.75
CA LEU A 18 3.41 -31.82 26.26
C LEU A 18 3.43 -30.66 25.24
N PHE A 19 3.61 -30.95 23.94
CA PHE A 19 3.58 -29.93 22.90
C PHE A 19 2.19 -29.28 22.75
N ASN A 20 1.11 -30.07 22.80
CA ASN A 20 -0.26 -29.54 22.74
C ASN A 20 -0.65 -28.74 23.99
N VAL A 21 -0.19 -29.14 25.17
CA VAL A 21 -0.43 -28.38 26.42
C VAL A 21 0.35 -27.06 26.42
N CYS A 22 1.59 -27.03 25.92
CA CYS A 22 2.33 -25.78 25.73
C CYS A 22 1.68 -24.86 24.70
N LEU A 23 1.13 -25.40 23.60
CA LEU A 23 0.42 -24.60 22.60
C LEU A 23 -0.85 -23.96 23.18
N LEU A 24 -1.59 -24.66 24.04
CA LEU A 24 -2.79 -24.14 24.69
C LEU A 24 -2.50 -22.99 25.67
N LEU A 25 -1.35 -23.02 26.35
CA LEU A 25 -0.98 -21.97 27.33
C LEU A 25 -0.59 -20.64 26.68
N ILE A 26 -0.17 -20.64 25.41
CA ILE A 26 0.20 -19.42 24.68
C ILE A 26 -1.04 -18.63 24.22
N VAL A 27 -2.17 -19.30 23.98
CA VAL A 27 -3.40 -18.66 23.46
C VAL A 27 -4.18 -17.91 24.55
N VAL A 28 -3.99 -18.24 25.84
CA VAL A 28 -4.78 -17.65 26.94
C VAL A 28 -4.32 -16.24 27.34
N ASN A 29 -3.19 -15.75 26.81
CA ASN A 29 -2.64 -14.43 27.16
C ASN A 29 -3.07 -13.28 26.24
N GLN A 30 -4.05 -13.47 25.35
CA GLN A 30 -4.52 -12.41 24.46
C GLN A 30 -5.94 -11.98 24.83
N ALA A 31 -6.02 -10.89 25.62
CA ALA A 31 -7.05 -9.83 25.60
C ALA A 31 -7.29 -9.25 27.00
N HIS A 32 -6.34 -8.45 27.50
CA HIS A 32 -6.67 -7.43 28.48
C HIS A 32 -6.72 -6.08 27.76
N ALA A 33 -7.93 -5.65 27.44
CA ALA A 33 -8.19 -4.28 27.03
C ALA A 33 -7.86 -3.36 28.22
N GLY A 34 -6.69 -2.73 28.16
CA GLY A 34 -6.23 -1.81 29.20
C GLY A 34 -7.04 -0.53 29.16
N LYS A 35 -7.76 -0.21 30.26
CA LYS A 35 -8.40 1.09 30.43
C LYS A 35 -7.33 2.12 30.77
N LEU A 36 -7.23 3.20 29.97
CA LEU A 36 -6.31 4.31 30.22
C LEU A 36 -7.12 5.54 30.64
N TYR A 37 -6.85 6.07 31.83
CA TYR A 37 -7.54 7.22 32.40
C TYR A 37 -6.73 8.48 32.15
N LYS A 38 -7.37 9.52 31.59
CA LYS A 38 -6.83 10.88 31.49
C LYS A 38 -7.30 11.66 32.72
N ILE A 39 -6.36 12.08 33.57
CA ILE A 39 -6.61 12.85 34.78
C ILE A 39 -6.17 14.29 34.50
N VAL A 40 -7.05 15.25 34.74
CA VAL A 40 -6.76 16.69 34.63
C VAL A 40 -6.85 17.29 36.03
N ASP A 41 -5.76 17.84 36.54
CA ASP A 41 -5.74 18.52 37.85
C ASP A 41 -6.30 19.95 37.77
N ALA A 42 -6.45 20.61 38.92
CA ALA A 42 -7.02 21.96 39.02
C ALA A 42 -6.13 23.03 38.34
N GLU A 43 -4.85 22.72 38.13
CA GLU A 43 -3.84 23.53 37.48
C GLU A 43 -3.76 23.28 35.96
N GLY A 44 -4.53 22.32 35.43
CA GLY A 44 -4.63 22.00 34.00
C GLY A 44 -3.56 21.01 33.49
N ASN A 45 -2.79 20.38 34.37
CA ASN A 45 -1.84 19.34 33.98
C ASN A 45 -2.57 18.02 33.69
N VAL A 46 -2.14 17.38 32.61
CA VAL A 46 -2.72 16.12 32.15
C VAL A 46 -1.79 14.96 32.52
N THR A 47 -2.29 14.02 33.31
CA THR A 47 -1.59 12.77 33.64
C THR A 47 -2.37 11.55 33.14
N PHE A 48 -1.67 10.56 32.60
CA PHE A 48 -2.26 9.33 32.09
C PHE A 48 -1.94 8.17 33.02
N SER A 49 -2.96 7.40 33.44
CA SER A 49 -2.81 6.26 34.34
C SER A 49 -3.53 5.03 33.80
N GLN A 50 -2.91 3.86 33.95
CA GLN A 50 -3.53 2.55 33.67
C GLN A 50 -4.38 2.04 34.83
N PHE A 51 -4.35 2.73 35.96
CA PHE A 51 -5.12 2.44 37.16
C PHE A 51 -6.15 3.56 37.40
N PRO A 52 -7.39 3.22 37.83
CA PRO A 52 -8.38 4.23 38.16
C PRO A 52 -7.85 5.15 39.28
N PRO A 53 -8.13 6.46 39.22
CA PRO A 53 -7.75 7.38 40.29
C PRO A 53 -8.40 6.94 41.61
N ALA A 54 -7.69 7.13 42.72
CA ALA A 54 -8.22 6.83 44.04
C ALA A 54 -9.52 7.63 44.27
N PRO A 55 -10.56 7.04 44.89
CA PRO A 55 -11.80 7.75 45.19
C PRO A 55 -11.47 8.93 46.11
N GLN A 56 -11.48 10.14 45.55
CA GLN A 56 -11.31 11.35 46.32
C GLN A 56 -12.60 11.67 47.07
N PRO A 57 -12.52 12.12 48.34
CA PRO A 57 -13.69 12.55 49.09
C PRO A 57 -14.41 13.70 48.36
N GLU A 58 -15.75 13.72 48.45
CA GLU A 58 -16.70 14.52 47.66
C GLU A 58 -16.51 16.05 47.69
N ALA A 59 -15.47 16.56 48.35
CA ALA A 59 -15.18 17.98 48.49
C ALA A 59 -14.34 18.59 47.34
N ASP A 60 -13.63 17.80 46.53
CA ASP A 60 -12.71 18.30 45.47
C ASP A 60 -13.21 18.10 44.03
N GLN A 61 -14.50 17.78 43.83
CA GLN A 61 -15.06 17.51 42.49
C GLN A 61 -15.28 18.75 41.60
N GLN A 62 -14.76 19.93 41.96
CA GLN A 62 -14.82 21.12 41.12
C GLN A 62 -13.58 21.21 40.23
N GLY A 63 -13.60 20.50 39.09
CA GLY A 63 -12.66 20.73 37.98
C GLY A 63 -12.13 19.48 37.29
N VAL A 64 -12.23 18.30 37.91
CA VAL A 64 -11.64 17.08 37.36
C VAL A 64 -12.60 16.40 36.39
N THR A 65 -12.40 16.62 35.09
CA THR A 65 -13.13 15.90 34.04
C THR A 65 -12.39 14.59 33.72
N VAL A 66 -12.94 13.46 34.17
CA VAL A 66 -12.40 12.12 33.84
C VAL A 66 -13.10 11.63 32.59
N ASN A 67 -12.41 11.67 31.44
CA ASN A 67 -12.87 11.03 30.22
C ASN A 67 -12.34 9.60 30.17
N GLU A 68 -13.24 8.61 30.24
CA GLU A 68 -12.92 7.20 30.01
C GLU A 68 -12.62 7.00 28.52
N MET A 69 -11.36 6.71 28.17
CA MET A 69 -11.01 6.25 26.83
C MET A 69 -11.03 4.72 26.80
N SER A 70 -12.00 4.14 26.09
CA SER A 70 -11.97 2.72 25.75
C SER A 70 -10.94 2.48 24.65
N VAL A 71 -9.79 1.92 25.01
CA VAL A 71 -8.84 1.41 24.01
C VAL A 71 -9.30 0.01 23.63
N SER A 72 -10.09 -0.11 22.57
CA SER A 72 -10.36 -1.40 21.93
C SER A 72 -9.04 -1.96 21.40
N GLY A 73 -8.74 -3.24 21.65
CA GLY A 73 -7.48 -3.90 21.32
C GLY A 73 -7.17 -4.08 19.82
N GLU A 74 -7.80 -3.30 18.94
CA GLU A 74 -7.42 -3.19 17.54
C GLU A 74 -6.52 -1.95 17.40
N SER A 75 -5.25 -2.21 17.10
CA SER A 75 -4.23 -1.17 16.96
C SER A 75 -4.53 -0.19 15.82
N ALA A 76 -5.29 -0.61 14.80
CA ALA A 76 -5.67 0.21 13.65
C ALA A 76 -7.13 0.68 13.73
N SER A 77 -7.45 1.78 13.05
CA SER A 77 -8.85 2.15 12.82
C SER A 77 -9.53 1.16 11.87
N GLN A 78 -10.86 1.16 11.81
CA GLN A 78 -11.60 0.32 10.87
C GLN A 78 -11.99 1.11 9.60
N VAL A 79 -12.02 0.41 8.47
CA VAL A 79 -12.51 0.98 7.21
C VAL A 79 -14.01 1.25 7.31
N ARG A 80 -14.40 2.51 7.11
CA ARG A 80 -15.80 2.95 7.09
C ARG A 80 -16.22 3.36 5.68
N LEU A 81 -17.44 3.00 5.30
CA LEU A 81 -18.05 3.41 4.04
C LEU A 81 -18.99 4.59 4.27
N VAL A 82 -18.78 5.70 3.56
CA VAL A 82 -19.66 6.86 3.57
C VAL A 82 -19.99 7.24 2.14
N GLY A 83 -21.24 6.96 1.73
CA GLY A 83 -21.63 7.04 0.32
C GLY A 83 -20.81 6.05 -0.53
N ASN A 84 -20.17 6.56 -1.58
CA ASN A 84 -19.29 5.76 -2.45
C ASN A 84 -17.81 5.82 -2.03
N ASN A 85 -17.48 6.45 -0.90
CA ASN A 85 -16.10 6.65 -0.47
C ASN A 85 -15.78 5.81 0.76
N GLN A 86 -14.60 5.21 0.78
CA GLN A 86 -14.06 4.48 1.91
C GLN A 86 -13.11 5.39 2.71
N TYR A 87 -13.08 5.21 4.03
CA TYR A 87 -12.22 5.99 4.91
C TYR A 87 -11.60 5.12 6.00
N CYS A 88 -10.40 5.49 6.43
CA CYS A 88 -9.76 5.02 7.66
C CYS A 88 -9.68 6.21 8.62
N GLY A 89 -10.64 6.30 9.54
CA GLY A 89 -10.84 7.51 10.36
C GLY A 89 -11.04 8.75 9.49
N GLU A 90 -10.08 9.69 9.52
CA GLU A 90 -10.11 10.90 8.69
C GLU A 90 -9.49 10.72 7.29
N ILE A 91 -8.72 9.66 7.06
CA ILE A 91 -8.08 9.39 5.76
C ILE A 91 -9.12 8.89 4.77
N ARG A 92 -9.34 9.61 3.67
CA ARG A 92 -10.12 9.12 2.53
C ARG A 92 -9.26 8.16 1.71
N LEU A 93 -9.76 6.95 1.51
CA LEU A 93 -9.11 5.94 0.68
C LEU A 93 -9.42 6.18 -0.81
N PRO A 94 -8.49 5.83 -1.72
CA PRO A 94 -8.71 5.90 -3.15
C PRO A 94 -9.94 5.09 -3.59
N SER A 95 -10.66 5.60 -4.58
CA SER A 95 -11.72 4.85 -5.24
C SER A 95 -11.11 4.02 -6.35
N LEU A 96 -11.17 2.70 -6.23
CA LEU A 96 -10.62 1.79 -7.23
C LEU A 96 -11.70 1.40 -8.23
N ASN A 97 -11.40 1.60 -9.51
CA ASN A 97 -12.27 1.23 -10.61
C ASN A 97 -11.52 0.22 -11.50
N PRO A 98 -12.04 -1.01 -11.67
CA PRO A 98 -11.38 -2.03 -12.51
C PRO A 98 -11.18 -1.60 -13.98
N LYS A 99 -11.88 -0.57 -14.45
CA LYS A 99 -11.73 -0.02 -15.80
C LYS A 99 -10.64 1.05 -15.92
N GLU A 100 -10.16 1.58 -14.79
CA GLU A 100 -9.20 2.68 -14.71
C GLU A 100 -7.99 2.17 -13.91
N PRO A 101 -6.96 1.62 -14.59
CA PRO A 101 -5.84 0.97 -13.94
C PRO A 101 -4.97 1.93 -13.14
N GLU A 102 -5.01 3.23 -13.44
CA GLU A 102 -4.14 4.26 -12.84
C GLU A 102 -4.27 4.26 -11.31
N GLY A 103 -5.52 4.21 -10.80
CA GLY A 103 -5.78 4.22 -9.37
C GLY A 103 -5.18 3.01 -8.62
N TYR A 104 -5.00 1.87 -9.29
CA TYR A 104 -4.32 0.70 -8.71
C TYR A 104 -2.79 0.85 -8.71
N LEU A 105 -2.24 1.55 -9.69
CA LEU A 105 -0.79 1.73 -9.84
C LEU A 105 -0.23 2.76 -8.84
N GLU A 106 -1.04 3.74 -8.46
CA GLU A 106 -0.71 4.76 -7.45
C GLU A 106 -0.73 4.23 -6.01
N LEU A 107 -1.30 3.03 -5.77
CA LEU A 107 -1.46 2.49 -4.42
C LEU A 107 -0.13 2.27 -3.70
N ASP A 108 0.94 1.91 -4.42
CA ASP A 108 2.26 1.66 -3.82
C ASP A 108 2.90 2.97 -3.33
N GLU A 109 2.76 4.05 -4.11
CA GLU A 109 3.22 5.38 -3.74
C GLU A 109 2.45 5.90 -2.51
N LEU A 110 1.12 5.74 -2.49
CA LEU A 110 0.30 6.12 -1.35
C LEU A 110 0.65 5.32 -0.09
N ARG A 111 0.85 4.01 -0.24
CA ARG A 111 1.29 3.12 0.85
C ARG A 111 2.63 3.60 1.41
N GLN A 112 3.60 3.90 0.54
CA GLN A 112 4.92 4.39 0.95
C GLN A 112 4.81 5.76 1.62
N ALA A 113 3.98 6.68 1.10
CA ALA A 113 3.74 7.98 1.70
C ALA A 113 3.14 7.86 3.11
N TRP A 114 2.13 7.01 3.31
CA TRP A 114 1.55 6.77 4.62
C TRP A 114 2.51 6.06 5.58
N GLN A 115 3.33 5.15 5.07
CA GLN A 115 4.38 4.50 5.86
C GLN A 115 5.44 5.50 6.31
N ASN A 116 5.90 6.38 5.42
CA ASN A 116 6.81 7.47 5.75
C ASN A 116 6.20 8.48 6.73
N GLU A 117 4.90 8.76 6.66
CA GLU A 117 4.22 9.62 7.64
C GLU A 117 4.15 8.95 9.02
N MET A 118 3.89 7.64 9.04
CA MET A 118 3.87 6.83 10.27
C MET A 118 5.26 6.77 10.92
N GLU A 119 6.32 6.63 10.12
CA GLU A 119 7.72 6.53 10.56
C GLU A 119 8.36 7.90 10.84
N GLY A 120 7.99 8.96 10.09
CA GLY A 120 8.57 10.31 10.18
C GLY A 120 8.31 11.03 11.51
N ASP A 121 7.42 10.49 12.33
CA ASP A 121 7.23 10.90 13.72
C ASP A 121 8.27 10.30 14.69
N THR A 122 9.21 9.50 14.18
CA THR A 122 10.35 8.90 14.92
C THR A 122 11.71 9.45 14.52
N ASP A 123 11.81 10.29 13.48
CA ASP A 123 13.10 10.84 13.02
C ASP A 123 13.59 11.95 13.97
N LEU A 124 14.69 11.68 14.67
CA LEU A 124 15.33 12.59 15.63
C LEU A 124 15.65 13.96 15.03
N ASN A 125 15.94 14.03 13.73
CA ASN A 125 16.20 15.30 13.04
C ASN A 125 14.94 16.16 12.92
N ASN A 126 13.78 15.54 12.73
CA ASN A 126 12.50 16.23 12.66
C ASN A 126 12.07 16.73 14.06
N VAL A 127 12.34 15.95 15.10
CA VAL A 127 12.16 16.36 16.51
C VAL A 127 13.08 17.54 16.86
N ARG A 128 14.36 17.48 16.48
CA ARG A 128 15.34 18.54 16.74
C ARG A 128 15.03 19.82 15.97
N PHE A 129 14.57 19.70 14.72
CA PHE A 129 14.11 20.82 13.90
C PHE A 129 12.83 21.46 14.47
N ARG A 130 11.85 20.67 14.94
CA ARG A 130 10.66 21.16 15.66
C ARG A 130 11.03 21.88 16.96
N MET A 131 12.00 21.36 17.71
CA MET A 131 12.53 22.02 18.92
C MET A 131 13.19 23.37 18.61
N TYR A 132 13.90 23.48 17.48
CA TYR A 132 14.61 24.71 17.09
C TYR A 132 13.65 25.79 16.54
N MET A 133 12.52 25.40 15.95
CA MET A 133 11.49 26.31 15.38
C MET A 133 10.40 26.71 16.38
N GLY A 134 10.70 26.73 17.69
CA GLY A 134 9.77 26.86 18.83
C GLY A 134 8.84 28.10 18.89
N ARG A 135 7.97 28.30 17.90
CA ARG A 135 6.89 29.31 17.88
C ARG A 135 5.63 28.93 17.11
N TYR A 136 5.49 27.68 16.67
CA TYR A 136 4.19 27.19 16.21
C TYR A 136 3.60 26.27 17.28
N ASN A 137 2.54 26.75 17.93
CA ASN A 137 1.66 25.98 18.82
C ASN A 137 1.07 24.80 18.05
N LEU A 138 1.83 23.73 17.86
CA LEU A 138 1.32 22.41 17.52
C LEU A 138 1.14 21.66 18.83
N SER A 139 0.19 22.12 19.65
CA SER A 139 -0.44 21.26 20.64
C SER A 139 -1.31 20.27 19.85
N ARG A 140 -0.68 19.26 19.25
CA ARG A 140 -1.41 18.07 18.85
C ARG A 140 -1.73 17.35 20.15
N ASP A 141 -3.01 17.24 20.48
CA ASP A 141 -3.42 16.44 21.63
C ASP A 141 -2.80 15.04 21.41
N PRO A 142 -2.05 14.48 22.39
CA PRO A 142 -1.47 13.13 22.27
C PRO A 142 -2.49 12.06 21.84
N SER A 143 -3.78 12.27 22.14
CA SER A 143 -4.88 11.43 21.65
C SER A 143 -5.09 11.52 20.13
N GLU A 144 -4.98 12.70 19.53
CA GLU A 144 -5.06 12.92 18.07
C GLU A 144 -3.86 12.33 17.33
N ALA A 145 -2.65 12.50 17.88
CA ALA A 145 -1.45 11.88 17.32
C ALA A 145 -1.52 10.35 17.34
N GLY A 146 -2.08 9.78 18.43
CA GLY A 146 -2.38 8.35 18.52
C GLY A 146 -3.42 7.92 17.48
N GLN A 147 -4.53 8.67 17.34
CA GLN A 147 -5.58 8.37 16.36
C GLN A 147 -5.04 8.39 14.92
N ARG A 148 -4.22 9.39 14.56
CA ARG A 148 -3.63 9.49 13.23
C ARG A 148 -2.79 8.27 12.88
N LYS A 149 -2.02 7.73 13.83
CA LYS A 149 -1.24 6.50 13.61
C LYS A 149 -2.13 5.29 13.35
N ARG A 150 -3.26 5.17 14.06
CA ARG A 150 -4.24 4.10 13.82
C ARG A 150 -4.93 4.23 12.45
N ASP A 151 -5.21 5.47 12.03
CA ASP A 151 -5.78 5.76 10.72
C ASP A 151 -4.81 5.39 9.59
N LEU A 152 -3.53 5.74 9.73
CA LEU A 152 -2.48 5.37 8.79
C LEU A 152 -2.28 3.85 8.70
N GLN A 153 -2.27 3.14 9.83
CA GLN A 153 -2.18 1.67 9.85
C GLN A 153 -3.34 1.02 9.10
N CYS A 154 -4.57 1.50 9.32
CA CYS A 154 -5.74 1.04 8.56
C CYS A 154 -5.58 1.27 7.05
N ALA A 155 -5.08 2.45 6.65
CA ALA A 155 -4.93 2.78 5.24
C ALA A 155 -3.86 1.90 4.56
N ILE A 156 -2.75 1.62 5.24
CA ILE A 156 -1.71 0.69 4.78
C ILE A 156 -2.26 -0.73 4.65
N GLU A 157 -2.94 -1.23 5.69
CA GLU A 157 -3.56 -2.56 5.66
C GLU A 157 -4.62 -2.68 4.56
N TRP A 158 -5.35 -1.60 4.30
CA TRP A 158 -6.31 -1.55 3.21
C TRP A 158 -5.63 -1.70 1.85
N VAL A 159 -4.50 -1.02 1.61
CA VAL A 159 -3.70 -1.19 0.37
C VAL A 159 -3.14 -2.60 0.26
N ASP A 160 -2.62 -3.14 1.36
CA ASP A 160 -2.03 -4.48 1.36
C ASP A 160 -3.06 -5.56 0.95
N LYS A 161 -4.35 -5.35 1.28
CA LYS A 161 -5.45 -6.21 0.82
C LYS A 161 -5.72 -6.11 -0.69
N GLN A 162 -5.33 -5.03 -1.36
CA GLN A 162 -5.49 -4.84 -2.80
C GLN A 162 -4.36 -5.45 -3.64
N GLN A 163 -3.29 -5.96 -3.03
CA GLN A 163 -2.11 -6.47 -3.75
C GLN A 163 -2.47 -7.51 -4.84
N GLY A 164 -3.43 -8.38 -4.56
CA GLY A 164 -3.90 -9.38 -5.53
C GLY A 164 -4.57 -8.75 -6.76
N ASP A 165 -5.28 -7.64 -6.58
CA ASP A 165 -5.93 -6.95 -7.70
C ASP A 165 -4.96 -6.04 -8.46
N VAL A 166 -4.01 -5.40 -7.76
CA VAL A 166 -2.88 -4.70 -8.39
C VAL A 166 -2.08 -5.63 -9.29
N ALA A 167 -1.80 -6.86 -8.83
CA ALA A 167 -1.11 -7.86 -9.63
C ALA A 167 -1.88 -8.23 -10.90
N LYS A 168 -3.20 -8.46 -10.80
CA LYS A 168 -4.05 -8.74 -11.97
C LYS A 168 -4.07 -7.58 -12.98
N VAL A 169 -4.14 -6.34 -12.50
CA VAL A 169 -4.11 -5.14 -13.35
C VAL A 169 -2.77 -5.07 -14.09
N ARG A 170 -1.65 -5.22 -13.37
CA ARG A 170 -0.31 -5.24 -13.98
C ARG A 170 -0.16 -6.36 -15.01
N ASP A 171 -0.65 -7.56 -14.71
CA ASP A 171 -0.60 -8.68 -15.64
C ASP A 171 -1.45 -8.42 -16.89
N SER A 172 -2.63 -7.82 -16.74
CA SER A 172 -3.48 -7.43 -17.87
C SER A 172 -2.80 -6.41 -18.78
N LEU A 173 -2.21 -5.37 -18.20
CA LEU A 173 -1.48 -4.33 -18.95
C LEU A 173 -0.26 -4.92 -19.67
N ASN A 174 0.50 -5.82 -19.01
CA ASN A 174 1.62 -6.52 -19.62
C ASN A 174 1.19 -7.41 -20.79
N GLN A 175 0.06 -8.10 -20.67
CA GLN A 175 -0.49 -8.92 -21.77
C GLN A 175 -0.93 -8.05 -22.96
N GLU A 176 -1.54 -6.91 -22.69
CA GLU A 176 -1.93 -5.96 -23.74
C GLU A 176 -0.70 -5.38 -24.46
N ALA A 177 0.29 -4.93 -23.70
CA ALA A 177 1.57 -4.46 -24.25
C ALA A 177 2.26 -5.54 -25.10
N ALA A 178 2.31 -6.79 -24.62
CA ALA A 178 2.89 -7.90 -25.37
C ALA A 178 2.13 -8.17 -26.68
N LYS A 179 0.79 -8.10 -26.65
CA LYS A 179 -0.05 -8.28 -27.84
C LYS A 179 0.18 -7.17 -28.87
N LEU A 180 0.26 -5.90 -28.44
CA LEU A 180 0.55 -4.78 -29.33
C LEU A 180 1.96 -4.87 -29.91
N ASN A 181 2.96 -5.16 -29.09
CA ASN A 181 4.34 -5.38 -29.55
C ASN A 181 4.42 -6.51 -30.59
N GLN A 182 3.67 -7.60 -30.39
CA GLN A 182 3.61 -8.67 -31.38
C GLN A 182 2.97 -8.21 -32.70
N GLN A 183 1.95 -7.34 -32.67
CA GLN A 183 1.38 -6.75 -33.88
C GLN A 183 2.38 -5.84 -34.59
N ILE A 184 3.10 -4.99 -33.85
CA ILE A 184 4.16 -4.13 -34.38
C ILE A 184 5.22 -4.96 -35.11
N VAL A 185 5.72 -6.04 -34.48
CA VAL A 185 6.72 -6.93 -35.08
C VAL A 185 6.20 -7.57 -36.37
N ARG A 186 4.96 -8.07 -36.36
CA ARG A 186 4.33 -8.68 -37.55
C ARG A 186 4.16 -7.66 -38.68
N LEU A 187 3.77 -6.43 -38.34
CA LEU A 187 3.55 -5.38 -39.32
C LEU A 187 4.88 -4.88 -39.92
N LYS A 188 5.93 -4.71 -39.10
CA LYS A 188 7.30 -4.43 -39.56
C LYS A 188 7.80 -5.53 -40.50
N ALA A 189 7.64 -6.80 -40.12
CA ALA A 189 8.03 -7.93 -40.97
C ALA A 189 7.25 -7.99 -42.29
N LYS A 190 5.95 -7.66 -42.27
CA LYS A 190 5.12 -7.58 -43.49
C LYS A 190 5.58 -6.45 -44.41
N ARG A 191 5.83 -5.26 -43.87
CA ARG A 191 6.39 -4.11 -44.58
C ARG A 191 7.71 -4.47 -45.23
N ASP A 192 8.64 -5.04 -44.47
CA ASP A 192 9.98 -5.39 -44.98
C ASP A 192 9.91 -6.47 -46.07
N LYS A 193 9.00 -7.44 -45.93
CA LYS A 193 8.76 -8.47 -46.96
C LYS A 193 8.18 -7.90 -48.26
N GLN A 194 7.32 -6.89 -48.18
CA GLN A 194 6.63 -6.34 -49.36
C GLN A 194 7.42 -5.22 -50.04
N CYS A 195 7.97 -4.30 -49.25
CA CYS A 195 8.66 -3.12 -49.76
C CYS A 195 10.16 -3.39 -49.99
N GLY A 196 10.74 -4.38 -49.29
CA GLY A 196 12.17 -4.64 -49.32
C GLY A 196 12.97 -3.62 -48.50
N SER A 197 14.29 -3.72 -48.62
CA SER A 197 15.24 -2.82 -47.94
C SER A 197 15.22 -1.41 -48.54
N GLU A 198 15.46 -0.40 -47.71
CA GLU A 198 15.59 0.99 -48.14
C GLU A 198 16.65 1.14 -49.24
N PRO A 199 16.30 1.62 -50.44
CA PRO A 199 17.23 1.82 -51.53
C PRO A 199 18.05 3.09 -51.33
N TYR A 200 19.31 3.07 -51.78
CA TYR A 200 20.13 4.28 -51.82
C TYR A 200 19.58 5.31 -52.81
N ARG A 201 19.45 6.57 -52.37
CA ARG A 201 18.94 7.69 -53.16
C ARG A 201 20.09 8.60 -53.60
N ASP A 202 20.41 8.58 -54.89
CA ASP A 202 21.35 9.51 -55.53
C ASP A 202 20.56 10.60 -56.27
N PRO A 203 20.59 11.87 -55.80
CA PRO A 203 19.88 12.99 -56.45
C PRO A 203 20.30 13.25 -57.90
N HIS A 204 21.47 12.77 -58.32
CA HIS A 204 21.99 12.94 -59.68
C HIS A 204 21.65 11.78 -60.61
N GLN A 205 21.00 10.72 -60.11
CA GLN A 205 20.57 9.56 -60.89
C GLN A 205 19.05 9.39 -60.83
N PRO A 206 18.31 9.75 -61.90
CA PRO A 206 16.85 9.65 -61.94
C PRO A 206 16.30 8.26 -61.63
N ALA A 207 17.00 7.20 -62.05
CA ALA A 207 16.60 5.82 -61.78
C ALA A 207 16.62 5.47 -60.28
N SER A 208 17.57 6.02 -59.53
CA SER A 208 17.65 5.81 -58.08
C SER A 208 16.52 6.55 -57.34
N THR A 209 16.15 7.74 -57.82
CA THR A 209 15.01 8.51 -57.28
C THR A 209 13.70 7.76 -57.48
N ALA A 210 13.45 7.24 -58.69
CA ALA A 210 12.24 6.45 -58.98
C ALA A 210 12.18 5.10 -58.23
N LEU A 211 13.33 4.53 -57.85
CA LEU A 211 13.37 3.35 -56.98
C LEU A 211 13.02 3.72 -55.54
N TRP A 212 13.59 4.82 -55.03
CA TRP A 212 13.29 5.33 -53.70
C TRP A 212 11.83 5.73 -53.55
N GLU A 213 11.22 6.42 -54.53
CA GLU A 213 9.81 6.82 -54.50
C GLU A 213 8.88 5.61 -54.42
N ARG A 214 9.12 4.56 -55.22
CA ARG A 214 8.32 3.32 -55.15
C ARG A 214 8.47 2.61 -53.80
N TRP A 215 9.68 2.58 -53.26
CA TRP A 215 9.91 2.04 -51.93
C TRP A 215 9.21 2.88 -50.87
N SER A 216 9.30 4.21 -50.92
CA SER A 216 8.70 5.12 -49.94
C SER A 216 7.19 5.03 -49.96
N ASP A 217 6.58 4.99 -51.16
CA ASP A 217 5.13 4.84 -51.31
C ASP A 217 4.63 3.54 -50.68
N CYS A 218 5.37 2.44 -50.86
CA CYS A 218 5.07 1.18 -50.19
C CYS A 218 5.28 1.28 -48.68
N TYR A 219 6.41 1.83 -48.24
CA TYR A 219 6.83 1.90 -46.85
C TYR A 219 5.85 2.73 -46.01
N TYR A 220 5.44 3.90 -46.49
CA TYR A 220 4.55 4.82 -45.78
C TYR A 220 3.12 4.30 -45.63
N GLN A 221 2.67 3.35 -46.47
CA GLN A 221 1.37 2.67 -46.27
C GLN A 221 1.28 1.91 -44.94
N TYR A 222 2.43 1.52 -44.37
CA TYR A 222 2.53 0.81 -43.10
C TYR A 222 2.84 1.73 -41.92
N GLN A 223 3.30 2.94 -42.19
CA GLN A 223 3.86 3.83 -41.18
C GLN A 223 2.76 4.35 -40.23
N ASP A 224 1.59 4.71 -40.75
CA ASP A 224 0.49 5.23 -39.95
C ASP A 224 0.00 4.20 -38.93
N GLU A 225 -0.25 2.96 -39.36
CA GLU A 225 -0.68 1.87 -38.47
C GLU A 225 0.43 1.52 -37.44
N LEU A 226 1.71 1.56 -37.85
CA LEU A 226 2.83 1.36 -36.92
C LEU A 226 2.87 2.45 -35.84
N TYR A 227 2.70 3.73 -36.23
CA TYR A 227 2.65 4.83 -35.27
C TYR A 227 1.48 4.71 -34.31
N GLU A 228 0.29 4.33 -34.79
CA GLU A 228 -0.87 4.12 -33.92
C GLU A 228 -0.62 3.00 -32.90
N LEU A 229 0.00 1.90 -33.32
CA LEU A 229 0.33 0.79 -32.42
C LEU A 229 1.41 1.19 -31.41
N GLU A 230 2.47 1.86 -31.85
CA GLU A 230 3.55 2.35 -30.97
C GLU A 230 3.02 3.38 -29.97
N TYR A 231 2.10 4.25 -30.39
CA TYR A 231 1.42 5.19 -29.52
C TYR A 231 0.58 4.48 -28.45
N LYS A 232 -0.25 3.50 -28.84
CA LYS A 232 -1.04 2.70 -27.89
C LYS A 232 -0.17 1.98 -26.86
N VAL A 233 1.01 1.49 -27.26
CA VAL A 233 1.96 0.89 -26.31
C VAL A 233 2.48 1.95 -25.32
N SER A 234 2.78 3.16 -25.79
CA SER A 234 3.27 4.25 -24.94
C SER A 234 2.21 4.78 -23.96
N GLU A 235 0.93 4.58 -24.24
CA GLU A 235 -0.17 4.94 -23.33
C GLU A 235 -0.39 3.94 -22.20
N ILE A 236 0.20 2.74 -22.27
CA ILE A 236 0.08 1.73 -21.22
C ILE A 236 0.90 2.17 -20.00
N PRO A 237 0.27 2.45 -18.84
CA PRO A 237 1.00 2.94 -17.67
C PRO A 237 1.97 1.89 -17.12
N GLY A 238 3.18 2.33 -16.73
CA GLY A 238 4.18 1.49 -16.07
C GLY A 238 5.18 0.77 -16.97
N GLN A 239 5.34 1.21 -18.23
CA GLN A 239 6.54 0.93 -19.03
C GLN A 239 7.71 1.85 -18.71
#